data_AF-A0A0G3ENV8-F1
#
_entry.id   AF-A0A0G3ENV8-F1
#
_cell.length_a   1.000
_cell.length_b   1.000
_cell.length_c   1.000
_cell.angle_alpha   90.00
_cell.angle_beta   90.00
_cell.angle_gamma   90.00
#
_symmetry.space_group_name_H-M   'P 1'
#
loop_
_entity.id
_entity.type
_entity.pdbx_description
1 polymer ?
#
loop_
_entity_poly.entity_id
_entity_poly.type
_entity_poly.pdbx_seq_one_letter_code
_entity_poly.pdbx_strand_id
1 'polypeptide(L)' 'MKKFLTPHELATLLLVLLAPTQISLTDPDLNALQQDSLVEITSVAPDAPDVLLPRLTAQGEAILKKLNPA' A
#
# COMPACT_ATOMS: atom_id res chain seq x y z
N MET A 1 1.11 -19.97 -3.40
CA MET A 1 -0.37 -20.02 -3.38
C MET A 1 -0.89 -18.62 -3.59
N LYS A 2 -1.94 -18.42 -4.39
CA LYS A 2 -2.47 -17.07 -4.67
C LYS A 2 -3.36 -16.64 -3.51
N LYS A 3 -2.87 -15.76 -2.63
CA LYS A 3 -3.66 -15.17 -1.54
C LYS A 3 -4.64 -14.15 -2.14
N PHE A 4 -5.89 -14.20 -1.70
CA PHE A 4 -6.87 -13.17 -2.00
C PHE A 4 -6.81 -12.09 -0.92
N LEU A 5 -6.88 -10.83 -1.32
CA LEU A 5 -6.97 -9.73 -0.37
C LEU A 5 -8.32 -9.75 0.34
N THR A 6 -8.30 -9.51 1.63
CA THR A 6 -9.52 -9.20 2.38
C THR A 6 -10.09 -7.84 1.93
N PRO A 7 -11.36 -7.54 2.22
CA PRO A 7 -11.93 -6.22 1.94
C PRO A 7 -11.18 -5.07 2.62
N HIS A 8 -10.65 -5.30 3.82
CA HIS A 8 -9.87 -4.30 4.57
C HIS A 8 -8.50 -4.10 3.93
N GLU A 9 -7.78 -5.17 3.60
CA GLU A 9 -6.52 -5.08 2.84
C GLU A 9 -6.73 -4.37 1.49
N LEU A 10 -7.83 -4.64 0.78
CA LEU A 10 -8.13 -3.94 -0.46
C LEU A 10 -8.43 -2.44 -0.24
N ALA A 11 -9.19 -2.10 0.80
CA ALA A 11 -9.47 -0.71 1.14
C ALA A 11 -8.19 0.03 1.53
N THR A 12 -7.31 -0.59 2.32
CA THR A 12 -6.00 -0.06 2.68
C THR A 12 -5.11 0.11 1.45
N LEU A 13 -5.11 -0.84 0.52
CA LEU A 13 -4.37 -0.72 -0.75
C LEU A 13 -4.86 0.47 -1.60
N LEU A 14 -6.17 0.73 -1.62
CA LEU A 14 -6.76 1.91 -2.27
C LEU A 14 -6.40 3.22 -1.54
N LEU A 15 -6.40 3.20 -0.20
CA LEU A 15 -5.98 4.35 0.60
C LEU A 15 -4.51 4.69 0.36
N VAL A 16 -3.62 3.69 0.19
CA VAL A 16 -2.20 3.92 -0.12
C VAL A 16 -2.06 4.69 -1.43
N LEU A 17 -2.93 4.40 -2.42
CA LEU A 17 -2.94 5.11 -3.70
C LEU A 17 -3.46 6.55 -3.57
N LEU A 18 -4.55 6.75 -2.82
CA LEU A 18 -5.33 7.99 -2.86
C LEU A 18 -4.96 8.98 -1.75
N ALA A 19 -4.52 8.48 -0.60
CA ALA A 19 -4.28 9.27 0.61
C ALA A 19 -3.22 8.61 1.53
N PRO A 20 -1.97 8.40 1.06
CA PRO A 20 -0.94 7.67 1.82
C PRO A 20 -0.58 8.33 3.17
N THR A 21 -0.78 9.64 3.30
CA THR A 21 -0.54 10.39 4.55
C THR A 21 -1.57 10.13 5.65
N GLN A 22 -2.70 9.50 5.32
CA GLN A 22 -3.78 9.23 6.27
C GLN A 22 -3.69 7.82 6.88
N ILE A 23 -2.66 7.05 6.51
CA ILE A 23 -2.51 5.66 6.93
C ILE A 23 -1.49 5.58 8.07
N SER A 24 -1.87 4.89 9.14
CA SER A 24 -0.92 4.59 10.21
C SER A 24 0.11 3.56 9.74
N LEU A 25 1.40 3.82 9.97
CA LEU A 25 2.45 2.84 9.67
C LEU A 25 2.39 1.57 10.55
N THR A 26 1.61 1.62 11.63
CA THR A 26 1.34 0.47 12.53
C THR A 26 0.04 -0.25 12.19
N ASP A 27 -0.63 0.13 11.11
CA ASP A 27 -1.86 -0.50 10.66
C ASP A 27 -1.60 -1.99 10.29
N PRO A 28 -2.38 -2.94 10.85
CA PRO A 28 -2.17 -4.36 10.61
C PRO A 28 -2.42 -4.77 9.15
N ASP A 29 -3.36 -4.13 8.45
CA ASP A 29 -3.63 -4.39 7.04
C ASP A 29 -2.50 -3.85 6.17
N LEU A 30 -1.92 -2.70 6.53
CA LEU A 30 -0.73 -2.18 5.86
C LEU A 30 0.46 -3.14 6.00
N ASN A 31 0.68 -3.68 7.20
CA ASN A 31 1.74 -4.67 7.44
C ASN A 31 1.51 -5.95 6.61
N ALA A 32 0.27 -6.44 6.55
CA ALA A 32 -0.06 -7.60 5.72
C ALA A 32 0.21 -7.33 4.22
N LEU A 33 -0.14 -6.15 3.71
CA LEU A 33 0.15 -5.75 2.32
C LEU A 33 1.65 -5.62 2.05
N GLN A 34 2.43 -5.17 3.02
CA GLN A 34 3.89 -5.11 2.93
C GLN A 34 4.51 -6.51 2.89
N GLN A 35 4.04 -7.43 3.74
CA GLN A 35 4.46 -8.84 3.73
C GLN A 35 4.17 -9.51 2.38
N ASP A 36 3.06 -9.16 1.75
CA ASP A 36 2.68 -9.63 0.42
C ASP A 36 3.40 -8.88 -0.73
N SER A 37 4.34 -7.98 -0.41
CA SER A 37 5.10 -7.17 -1.37
C SER A 37 4.23 -6.27 -2.27
N LEU A 38 3.06 -5.86 -1.80
CA LEU A 38 2.14 -4.98 -2.53
C LEU A 38 2.36 -3.50 -2.20
N VAL A 39 2.94 -3.23 -1.02
CA VAL A 39 3.25 -1.89 -0.52
C VAL A 39 4.68 -1.88 0.02
N GLU A 40 5.34 -0.74 -0.10
CA GLU A 40 6.63 -0.44 0.51
C GLU A 40 6.51 0.85 1.35
N ILE A 41 7.34 0.99 2.39
CA ILE A 41 7.45 2.23 3.16
C ILE A 41 8.70 2.95 2.71
N THR A 42 8.56 4.21 2.30
CA THR A 42 9.66 5.03 1.78
C THR A 42 9.67 6.41 2.42
N SER A 43 10.83 7.06 2.45
CA SER A 43 10.90 8.45 2.89
C SER A 43 10.39 9.38 1.80
N VAL A 44 9.67 10.43 2.19
CA VAL A 44 9.08 11.40 1.25
C VAL A 44 10.16 12.18 0.52
N ALA A 45 11.29 12.44 1.18
CA ALA A 45 12.41 13.15 0.57
C ALA A 45 13.75 12.70 1.17
N PRO A 46 14.86 12.81 0.42
CA PRO A 46 16.20 12.47 0.92
C PRO A 46 16.64 13.33 2.12
N ASP A 47 16.11 14.55 2.22
CA ASP A 47 16.38 15.54 3.27
C ASP A 47 15.40 15.45 4.45
N ALA A 48 14.38 14.60 4.37
CA ALA A 48 13.41 14.33 5.43
C ALA A 48 13.23 12.81 5.66
N PRO A 49 14.29 12.09 6.11
CA PRO A 49 14.27 10.64 6.28
C PRO A 49 13.25 10.17 7.32
N ASP A 50 12.87 11.04 8.26
CA ASP A 50 11.91 10.73 9.32
C ASP A 50 10.45 10.75 8.86
N VAL A 51 10.17 11.29 7.66
CA VAL A 51 8.83 11.33 7.09
C VAL A 51 8.65 10.12 6.19
N LEU A 52 8.10 9.05 6.76
CA LEU A 52 7.84 7.79 6.07
C LEU A 52 6.39 7.72 5.56
N LEU A 53 6.21 7.33 4.30
CA LEU A 53 4.90 7.09 3.71
C LEU A 53 4.83 5.72 3.03
N PRO A 54 3.66 5.06 3.09
CA PRO A 54 3.42 3.88 2.30
C PRO A 54 3.24 4.23 0.82
N ARG A 55 3.74 3.36 -0.06
CA ARG A 55 3.64 3.48 -1.51
C ARG A 55 3.37 2.12 -2.14
N LEU A 56 2.58 2.09 -3.22
CA LEU A 56 2.37 0.85 -3.97
C LEU A 56 3.65 0.37 -4.64
N THR A 57 3.87 -0.94 -4.59
CA THR A 57 4.83 -1.59 -5.50
C THR A 57 4.19 -1.77 -6.88
N ALA A 58 4.99 -2.15 -7.87
CA ALA A 58 4.47 -2.52 -9.19
C ALA A 58 3.41 -3.65 -9.12
N GLN A 59 3.54 -4.55 -8.16
CA GLN A 59 2.58 -5.64 -7.94
C GLN A 59 1.27 -5.11 -7.34
N GLY A 60 1.34 -4.20 -6.35
CA GLY A 60 0.16 -3.53 -5.78
C GLY A 60 -0.63 -2.75 -6.83
N GLU A 61 0.07 -1.97 -7.67
CA GLU A 61 -0.56 -1.26 -8.79
C GLU A 61 -1.26 -2.21 -9.77
N ALA A 62 -0.63 -3.35 -10.09
CA ALA A 62 -1.19 -4.34 -11.01
C ALA A 62 -2.47 -4.99 -10.48
N ILE A 63 -2.64 -5.08 -9.15
CA ILE A 63 -3.90 -5.53 -8.54
C ILE A 63 -4.99 -4.49 -8.75
N LEU A 64 -4.72 -3.22 -8.43
CA LEU A 64 -5.71 -2.15 -8.58
C LEU A 64 -6.12 -1.93 -10.03
N LYS A 65 -5.19 -2.05 -10.98
CA LYS A 65 -5.48 -2.00 -12.43
C LYS A 65 -6.46 -3.07 -12.90
N LYS A 66 -6.53 -4.24 -12.23
CA LYS A 66 -7.50 -5.30 -12.56
C LYS A 66 -8.91 -5.00 -12.03
N LEU A 67 -9.03 -4.12 -11.05
CA LEU A 67 -10.30 -3.72 -10.45
C LEU A 67 -10.96 -2.57 -11.20
N ASN A 68 -10.19 -1.79 -11.95
CA ASN A 68 -10.68 -0.73 -12.81
C ASN A 68 -10.45 -1.09 -14.29
N PRO A 69 -11.37 -1.81 -14.95
CA PRO A 69 -11.35 -1.97 -16.40
C PRO A 69 -11.82 -0.66 -17.03
N ALA A 70 -10.94 0.34 -17.06
CA ALA A 70 -11.08 1.41 -18.03
C ALA A 70 -10.81 0.85 -19.44
#